data_AF-A0A0D7Q1K3-F1
#
_entry.id   AF-A0A0D7Q1K3-F1
#
_cell.length_a   1.000
_cell.length_b   1.000
_cell.length_c   1.000
_cell.angle_alpha   90.00
_cell.angle_beta   90.00
_cell.angle_gamma   90.00
#
_symmetry.space_group_name_H-M   'P 1'
#
loop_
_entity.id
_entity.type
_entity.pdbx_description
1 polymer ?
#
loop_
_entity_poly.entity_id
_entity_poly.type
_entity_poly.pdbx_seq_one_letter_code
_entity_poly.pdbx_strand_id
1 'polypeptide(L)' 'MTPLTLALALIVGALASVAGGAIGGIFVGGKVLGNELAAMLGGFYGPLAGVAGIVIGLFVLAIIG' A
#
# COMPACT_ATOMS: atom_id res chain seq x y z
N MET A 1 17.04 -10.43 9.46
CA MET A 1 16.20 -9.24 9.75
C MET A 1 15.88 -9.19 11.24
N THR A 2 15.92 -8.02 11.89
CA THR A 2 15.49 -7.90 13.30
C THR A 2 13.98 -7.64 13.38
N PRO A 3 13.30 -8.02 14.47
CA PRO A 3 11.87 -7.74 14.64
C PRO A 3 11.51 -6.25 14.48
N LEU A 4 12.39 -5.36 14.94
CA LEU A 4 12.22 -3.92 14.77
C LEU A 4 12.22 -3.49 13.29
N THR A 5 13.15 -4.01 12.50
CA THR A 5 13.23 -3.67 11.06
C THR A 5 12.01 -4.15 10.28
N LEU A 6 11.46 -5.32 10.64
CA LEU A 6 10.23 -5.85 10.05
C LEU A 6 9.02 -4.96 10.37
N ALA A 7 8.87 -4.57 11.64
CA ALA A 7 7.80 -3.69 12.07
C ALA A 7 7.86 -2.33 11.35
N LEU A 8 9.05 -1.74 11.25
CA LEU A 8 9.25 -0.46 10.54
C LEU A 8 8.91 -0.58 9.05
N ALA A 9 9.36 -1.65 8.38
CA ALA A 9 9.06 -1.87 6.97
C ALA A 9 7.56 -2.03 6.72
N LEU A 10 6.87 -2.74 7.62
CA LEU A 10 5.42 -2.96 7.51
C LEU A 10 4.63 -1.66 7.73
N ILE A 11 5.03 -0.84 8.71
CA ILE A 11 4.43 0.47 8.98
C ILE A 11 4.65 1.43 7.80
N VAL A 12 5.91 1.60 7.38
CA VAL A 12 6.26 2.53 6.30
C VAL A 12 5.62 2.09 4.99
N GLY A 13 5.64 0.78 4.69
CA GLY A 13 4.98 0.23 3.52
C GLY A 13 3.47 0.44 3.56
N ALA A 14 2.81 0.21 4.70
CA ALA A 14 1.38 0.45 4.84
C ALA A 14 1.04 1.92 4.60
N LEU A 15 1.82 2.87 5.12
CA LEU A 15 1.63 4.29 4.83
C LEU A 15 1.86 4.62 3.35
N ALA A 16 2.89 4.04 2.73
CA ALA A 16 3.15 4.21 1.30
C ALA A 16 2.01 3.63 0.43
N SER A 17 1.37 2.55 0.86
CA SER A 17 0.25 1.94 0.15
C SER A 17 -1.01 2.81 0.12
N VAL A 18 -1.20 3.68 1.11
CA VAL A 18 -2.26 4.70 1.08
C VAL A 18 -2.01 5.69 -0.06
N ALA A 19 -0.78 6.20 -0.17
CA ALA A 19 -0.42 7.13 -1.24
C ALA A 19 -0.51 6.47 -2.62
N GLY A 20 0.04 5.25 -2.77
CA GLY A 20 -0.05 4.47 -4.00
C GLY A 20 -1.49 4.13 -4.39
N GLY A 21 -2.31 3.76 -3.40
CA GLY A 21 -3.73 3.50 -3.59
C GLY A 21 -4.51 4.74 -4.02
N ALA A 22 -4.25 5.89 -3.41
CA ALA A 22 -4.91 7.15 -3.79
C ALA A 22 -4.58 7.55 -5.24
N ILE A 23 -3.30 7.44 -5.63
CA ILE A 23 -2.86 7.69 -7.00
C ILE A 23 -3.53 6.70 -7.97
N GLY A 24 -3.50 5.40 -7.65
CA GLY A 24 -4.15 4.37 -8.46
C GLY A 24 -5.67 4.57 -8.59
N GLY A 25 -6.33 4.97 -7.51
CA GLY A 25 -7.75 5.31 -7.47
C GLY A 25 -8.09 6.44 -8.43
N ILE A 26 -7.29 7.52 -8.45
CA ILE A 26 -7.44 8.61 -9.41
C ILE A 26 -7.29 8.09 -10.85
N PHE A 27 -6.27 7.28 -11.14
CA PHE A 27 -6.04 6.75 -12.49
C PHE A 27 -7.19 5.88 -13.01
N VAL A 28 -7.80 5.07 -12.14
CA VAL A 28 -8.86 4.12 -12.53
C VAL A 28 -10.25 4.78 -12.53
N GLY A 29 -10.59 5.51 -11.46
CA GLY A 29 -11.94 6.01 -11.21
C GLY A 29 -12.12 7.52 -11.36
N GLY A 30 -11.04 8.30 -11.48
CA GLY A 30 -11.10 9.77 -11.43
C GLY A 30 -11.99 10.39 -12.50
N LYS A 31 -12.04 9.80 -13.70
CA LYS A 31 -12.88 10.30 -14.81
C LYS A 31 -14.39 10.12 -14.58
N VAL A 32 -14.78 9.22 -13.67
CA VAL A 32 -16.20 8.87 -13.41
C VAL A 32 -16.67 9.45 -12.08
N LEU A 33 -15.82 9.38 -11.05
CA LEU A 33 -16.15 9.77 -9.67
C LEU A 33 -15.65 11.17 -9.30
N GLY A 34 -14.75 11.75 -10.09
CA GLY A 34 -13.96 12.91 -9.70
C GLY A 34 -12.69 12.51 -8.93
N ASN A 35 -11.63 13.29 -9.07
CA ASN A 35 -10.31 12.95 -8.54
C ASN A 35 -10.31 12.84 -7.01
N GLU A 36 -11.05 13.69 -6.31
CA GLU A 36 -11.05 13.74 -4.84
C GLU A 36 -11.70 12.50 -4.23
N LEU A 37 -12.90 12.14 -4.69
CA LEU A 37 -13.57 10.92 -4.25
C LEU A 37 -12.81 9.66 -4.65
N ALA A 38 -12.25 9.64 -5.87
CA ALA A 38 -11.42 8.53 -6.34
C ALA A 38 -10.13 8.37 -5.52
N ALA A 39 -9.50 9.46 -5.11
CA ALA A 39 -8.33 9.44 -4.23
C ALA A 39 -8.68 8.95 -2.82
N MET A 40 -9.82 9.38 -2.26
CA MET A 40 -10.26 8.92 -0.94
C MET A 40 -10.54 7.42 -0.93
N LEU A 41 -11.27 6.91 -1.94
CA LEU A 41 -11.54 5.47 -2.07
C LEU A 41 -10.25 4.68 -2.34
N GLY A 42 -9.42 5.17 -3.25
CA GLY A 42 -8.13 4.55 -3.56
C GLY A 42 -7.20 4.50 -2.34
N GLY A 43 -7.11 5.57 -1.57
CA GLY A 43 -6.29 5.64 -0.36
C GLY A 43 -6.82 4.73 0.76
N PHE A 44 -8.13 4.61 0.90
CA PHE A 44 -8.75 3.73 1.89
C PHE A 44 -8.56 2.24 1.57
N TYR A 45 -8.70 1.86 0.29
CA TYR A 45 -8.54 0.47 -0.15
C TYR A 45 -7.10 0.10 -0.56
N GLY A 46 -6.22 1.08 -0.74
CA GLY A 46 -4.80 0.90 -1.09
C GLY A 46 -4.05 -0.05 -0.15
N PRO A 47 -4.19 0.10 1.18
CA PRO A 47 -3.61 -0.83 2.15
C PRO A 47 -4.10 -2.28 2.02
N LEU A 48 -5.29 -2.51 1.49
CA LEU A 48 -5.87 -3.85 1.42
C LEU A 48 -5.05 -4.76 0.49
N ALA A 49 -4.65 -4.24 -0.68
CA ALA A 49 -3.73 -4.93 -1.59
C ALA A 49 -2.25 -4.66 -1.23
N GLY A 50 -1.92 -3.43 -0.82
CA GLY A 50 -0.55 -3.03 -0.52
C GLY A 50 0.06 -3.79 0.65
N VAL A 51 -0.66 -3.93 1.77
CA VAL A 51 -0.19 -4.66 2.95
C VAL A 51 0.00 -6.14 2.63
N ALA A 52 -0.91 -6.75 1.86
CA ALA A 52 -0.73 -8.14 1.42
C ALA A 52 0.57 -8.31 0.62
N GLY A 53 0.85 -7.41 -0.33
CA GLY A 53 2.10 -7.40 -1.08
C GLY A 53 3.34 -7.19 -0.21
N ILE A 54 3.27 -6.29 0.78
CA ILE A 54 4.36 -6.04 1.73
C ILE A 54 4.65 -7.28 2.57
N VAL A 55 3.62 -7.95 3.12
CA VAL A 55 3.79 -9.16 3.92
C VAL A 55 4.46 -10.25 3.10
N ILE A 56 4.00 -10.49 1.87
CA ILE A 56 4.62 -11.47 0.95
C ILE A 56 6.06 -11.08 0.65
N GLY A 57 6.33 -9.81 0.32
CA GLY A 57 7.67 -9.32 0.02
C GLY A 57 8.64 -9.46 1.20
N LEU A 58 8.20 -9.10 2.41
CA LEU A 58 9.00 -9.27 3.62
C LEU A 58 9.23 -10.75 3.96
N PHE A 59 8.24 -11.61 3.74
CA PHE A 59 8.39 -13.05 3.95
C PHE A 59 9.42 -13.66 2.99
N VAL A 60 9.34 -13.34 1.70
CA VAL A 60 10.33 -13.79 0.70
C VAL A 60 11.71 -13.26 1.06
N LEU A 61 11.81 -11.96 1.39
CA LEU A 61 13.08 -11.35 1.79
C LEU A 61 13.69 -12.03 3.02
N ALA A 62 12.89 -12.43 4.00
CA ALA A 62 13.37 -13.13 5.19
C ALA A 62 13.91 -14.55 4.91
N ILE A 63 13.57 -15.15 3.77
CA ILE A 63 14.05 -16.48 3.35
C ILE A 63 15.34 -16.36 2.53
N ILE A 64 15.41 -15.38 1.63
CA ILE A 64 16.49 -15.28 0.64
C ILE A 64 17.57 -14.25 0.98
N GLY A 65 17.37 -13.42 2.00
CA GLY A 65 18.26 -12.32 2.40
C GLY A 65 18.58 -12.31 3.90
#